data_AF-A0AAV0NX93-F1
#
_entry.id   AF-A0AAV0NX93-F1
#
_cell.length_a   1.000
_cell.length_b   1.000
_cell.length_c   1.000
_cell.angle_alpha   90.00
_cell.angle_beta   90.00
_cell.angle_gamma   90.00
#
_symmetry.space_group_name_H-M   'P 1'
#
loop_
_entity.id
_entity.type
_entity.pdbx_description
1 polymer ?
#
loop_
_entity_poly.entity_id
_entity_poly.type
_entity_poly.pdbx_seq_one_letter_code
_entity_poly.pdbx_strand_id
1 'polypeptide(L)' 'MLERWKEKEGAEVEIYEELRTLTSEVISRTAFGSSFEEGKQIFGMLHKMMALAETNMYTIRLPFIR' A
#
# COMPACT_ATOMS: atom_id res chain seq x y z
N MET A 1 -17.67 7.97 -4.15
CA MET A 1 -17.57 9.36 -3.68
C MET A 1 -18.80 10.13 -4.12
N LEU A 2 -18.96 10.42 -5.42
CA LEU A 2 -20.08 11.22 -5.93
C LEU A 2 -21.47 10.71 -5.53
N GLU A 3 -21.73 9.40 -5.61
CA GLU A 3 -23.00 8.82 -5.15
C GLU A 3 -23.27 9.07 -3.65
N ARG A 4 -22.25 8.97 -2.80
CA ARG A 4 -22.37 9.27 -1.35
C ARG A 4 -22.59 10.75 -1.07
N TRP A 5 -22.08 11.63 -1.94
CA TRP A 5 -22.26 13.08 -1.80
C TRP A 5 -23.66 13.50 -2.19
N LYS A 6 -24.26 12.80 -3.14
CA LYS A 6 -25.65 13.01 -3.55
C LYS A 6 -26.64 12.78 -2.40
N GLU A 7 -26.31 11.88 -1.47
CA GLU A 7 -27.09 11.64 -0.25
C GLU A 7 -26.92 12.75 0.81
N LYS A 8 -25.92 13.63 0.65
CA LYS A 8 -25.60 14.74 1.57
C LYS A 8 -25.97 16.11 0.99
N GLU A 9 -26.93 16.15 0.08
CA GLU A 9 -27.33 17.37 -0.61
C GLU A 9 -27.72 18.48 0.39
N GLY A 10 -27.06 19.63 0.32
CA GLY A 10 -27.26 20.77 1.23
C GLY A 10 -26.43 20.76 2.53
N ALA A 11 -25.60 19.74 2.77
CA ALA A 11 -24.68 19.68 3.91
C ALA A 11 -23.24 20.03 3.51
N GLU A 12 -22.47 20.63 4.43
CA GLU A 12 -21.03 20.77 4.25
C GLU A 12 -20.34 19.40 4.25
N VAL A 13 -19.38 19.22 3.35
CA VAL A 13 -18.62 17.98 3.18
C VAL A 13 -17.15 18.28 3.39
N GLU A 14 -16.51 17.57 4.32
CA GLU A 14 -15.06 17.57 4.47
C GLU A 14 -14.42 16.81 3.29
N ILE A 15 -13.76 17.53 2.40
CA ILE A 15 -13.23 16.98 1.15
C ILE A 15 -11.82 16.43 1.27
N TYR A 16 -11.04 16.82 2.29
CA TYR A 16 -9.62 16.48 2.40
C TYR A 16 -9.41 14.95 2.47
N GLU A 17 -10.15 14.28 3.35
CA GLU A 17 -10.10 12.82 3.53
C GLU A 17 -10.53 12.07 2.26
N GLU A 18 -11.57 12.57 1.59
CA GLU A 18 -12.10 12.00 0.35
C GLU A 18 -11.07 12.11 -0.80
N LEU A 19 -10.48 13.29 -0.98
CA LEU A 19 -9.44 13.54 -1.98
C LEU A 19 -8.18 12.72 -1.71
N ARG A 20 -7.74 12.64 -0.45
CA ARG A 20 -6.57 11.83 -0.09
C ARG A 20 -6.81 10.35 -0.43
N THR A 21 -7.98 9.83 -0.08
CA THR A 21 -8.34 8.43 -0.38
C THR A 21 -8.39 8.18 -1.89
N LEU A 22 -9.04 9.08 -2.66
CA LEU A 22 -9.11 8.97 -4.11
C LEU A 22 -7.73 9.02 -4.76
N THR A 23 -6.89 9.96 -4.35
CA THR A 23 -5.53 10.12 -4.88
C THR A 23 -4.69 8.88 -4.62
N SER A 24 -4.77 8.32 -3.40
CA SER A 24 -4.10 7.07 -3.06
C SER A 24 -4.53 5.91 -3.98
N GLU A 25 -5.82 5.78 -4.28
CA GLU A 25 -6.31 4.76 -5.22
C GLU A 25 -5.84 4.99 -6.66
N VAL A 26 -5.89 6.23 -7.14
CA VAL A 26 -5.43 6.56 -8.50
C VAL A 26 -3.96 6.25 -8.67
N ILE A 27 -3.11 6.68 -7.73
CA ILE A 27 -1.67 6.37 -7.75
C ILE A 27 -1.46 4.87 -7.70
N SER A 28 -2.15 4.17 -6.79
CA SER A 28 -1.95 2.73 -6.61
C SER A 28 -2.27 1.96 -7.89
N ARG A 29 -3.42 2.27 -8.52
CA ARG A 29 -3.85 1.62 -9.75
C ARG A 29 -3.00 1.99 -10.95
N THR A 30 -2.53 3.23 -11.02
CA THR A 30 -1.76 3.72 -12.18
C THR A 30 -0.30 3.29 -12.12
N ALA A 31 0.35 3.42 -10.96
CA ALA A 31 1.77 3.12 -10.81
C ALA A 31 2.03 1.62 -10.61
N PHE A 32 1.12 0.92 -9.92
CA PHE A 32 1.34 -0.47 -9.51
C PHE A 32 0.31 -1.46 -10.09
N GLY A 33 -0.75 -0.97 -10.73
CA GLY A 33 -1.81 -1.85 -11.27
C GLY A 33 -2.70 -2.49 -10.20
N SER A 34 -2.59 -2.07 -8.92
CA SER A 34 -3.33 -2.63 -7.79
C SER A 34 -4.14 -1.57 -7.06
N SER A 35 -5.05 -1.98 -6.18
CA SER A 35 -5.69 -1.05 -5.24
C SER A 35 -4.71 -0.54 -4.19
N PHE A 36 -5.07 0.56 -3.53
CA PHE A 36 -4.30 1.12 -2.42
C PHE A 36 -4.20 0.15 -1.25
N GLU A 37 -5.28 -0.58 -0.95
CA GLU A 37 -5.30 -1.55 0.14
C GLU A 37 -4.43 -2.77 -0.16
N GLU A 38 -4.49 -3.32 -1.37
CA GLU A 38 -3.56 -4.37 -1.81
C GLU A 38 -2.11 -3.89 -1.75
N GLY A 39 -1.85 -2.64 -2.15
CA GLY A 39 -0.54 -2.02 -2.06
C GLY A 39 0.02 -2.06 -0.64
N LYS A 40 -0.76 -1.68 0.38
CA LYS A 40 -0.32 -1.76 1.79
C LYS A 40 0.07 -3.18 2.20
N GLN A 41 -0.72 -4.17 1.79
CA GLN A 41 -0.44 -5.57 2.10
C GLN A 41 0.86 -6.03 1.42
N ILE A 42 1.05 -5.67 0.15
CA ILE A 42 2.27 -5.97 -0.62
C ILE A 42 3.50 -5.35 0.04
N PHE A 43 3.47 -4.05 0.35
CA PHE A 43 4.59 -3.38 1.01
C PHE A 43 4.87 -3.94 2.40
N GLY A 44 3.83 -4.32 3.15
CA GLY A 44 3.99 -5.00 4.43
C GLY A 44 4.66 -6.36 4.33
N MET A 45 4.31 -7.17 3.32
CA MET A 45 4.98 -8.45 3.05
C MET A 45 6.42 -8.24 2.57
N LEU A 46 6.65 -7.29 1.65
CA LEU A 46 7.98 -6.93 1.16
C LEU A 46 8.90 -6.52 2.33
N HIS A 47 8.43 -5.70 3.26
CA HIS A 47 9.20 -5.31 4.44
C HIS A 47 9.58 -6.51 5.32
N LYS A 48 8.63 -7.42 5.58
CA LYS A 48 8.91 -8.65 6.32
C LYS A 48 9.94 -9.53 5.62
N MET A 49 9.82 -9.69 4.31
CA MET A 49 10.80 -10.45 3.51
C MET A 49 12.18 -9.80 3.55
N MET A 50 12.26 -8.47 3.46
CA MET A 50 13.51 -7.72 3.51
C MET A 50 14.19 -7.88 4.87
N ALA A 51 13.44 -7.78 5.97
CA ALA A 51 13.96 -8.02 7.32
C ALA A 51 14.50 -9.45 7.49
N LEU A 52 13.76 -10.46 7.00
CA LEU A 52 14.23 -11.85 7.02
C LEU A 52 15.48 -12.05 6.15
N ALA A 53 15.54 -11.42 4.98
CA ALA A 53 16.69 -11.48 4.10
C ALA A 53 17.93 -10.85 4.77
N GLU A 54 17.78 -9.68 5.40
CA GLU A 54 18.84 -9.01 6.15
C GLU A 54 19.39 -9.91 7.27
N THR A 55 18.52 -10.54 8.07
CA THR A 55 18.96 -11.46 9.13
C THR A 55 19.67 -12.71 8.60
N ASN A 56 19.32 -13.16 7.40
CA ASN A 56 19.88 -14.37 6.80
C ASN A 56 21.03 -14.11 5.82
N MET A 57 21.33 -12.84 5.52
CA MET A 57 22.32 -12.47 4.49
C MET A 57 23.72 -13.00 4.80
N TYR A 58 24.06 -13.13 6.09
CA TYR A 58 25.34 -13.64 6.57
C TYR A 58 25.32 -15.11 7.02
N THR A 59 24.17 -15.79 6.99
CA THR A 59 24.04 -17.22 7.34
C THR A 59 24.08 -18.15 6.13
N ILE A 60 24.39 -17.65 4.93
CA ILE A 60 24.72 -18.51 3.78
C ILE A 60 26.01 -19.27 4.10
N ARG A 61 25.87 -20.40 4.81
CA ARG A 61 26.89 -21.44 4.91
C ARG A 61 26.98 -22.09 3.54
N LEU A 62 27.87 -21.59 2.70
CA LEU A 62 28.24 -22.31 1.49
C LEU A 62 28.80 -23.68 1.93
N PRO A 63 28.24 -24.81 1.47
CA PRO A 63 28.65 -26.14 1.94
C PRO A 63 30.15 -26.44 1.74
N PHE A 64 30.84 -25.61 0.94
CA PHE A 64 32.25 -25.76 0.58
C PHE A 64 33.20 -24.75 1.23
N ILE A 65 32.71 -23.79 2.03
CA ILE A 65 33.57 -22.86 2.78
C ILE A 65 33.23 -23.02 4.26
N ARG A 66 34.15 -23.65 5.00
CA ARG A 66 34.11 -23.84 6.45
C ARG A 66 35.07 -22.88 7.13
#